data_AF-J5VAJ5-F1
#
_entry.id   AF-J5VAJ5-F1
#
_cell.length_a   1.000
_cell.length_b   1.000
_cell.length_c   1.000
_cell.angle_alpha   90.00
_cell.angle_beta   90.00
_cell.angle_gamma   90.00
#
_symmetry.space_group_name_H-M   'P 1'
#
loop_
_entity.id
_entity.type
_entity.pdbx_description
1 polymer ?
#
loop_
_entity_poly.entity_id
_entity_poly.type
_entity_poly.pdbx_seq_one_letter_code
_entity_poly.pdbx_strand_id
1 'polypeptide(L)'
;MLQAAVGFSQNFTLTGRVSSPYEGKIYLWYGDKVDSTEVSNKEFYFSGQVPYPTKASLSVSPKFKNTGFFVLEAGDLSADIAIENRHQVYLKGLNGSPSLNEVKDILIFRHKNASLSNLADLLTPRLEKLIKREPKSQFAGILLSDLMTDRILPYRYAQRLYDLLDKRTQDKEDIQKIEQMLSAMSRTQVGSQLPDMEFDTEKGREKLSAAKKKLTLVLFTASDCIACVEVTRQFAELYKKYHSSHGFTIYAVYLDHERNTWLDHIHREGYRFTTLIAPKKFKDETLQSLGIIDVPSNFLIDENGKILAVNITPKGVHRGLDPEAAAYVPVPKKVKGKKVKKLK
;
A
#
# COMPACT_ATOMS: atom_id res chain seq x y z
N MET A 1 -4.81 -42.62 -3.46
CA MET A 1 -6.24 -42.27 -3.38
C MET A 1 -6.35 -40.77 -3.14
N LEU A 2 -6.79 -40.01 -4.14
CA LEU A 2 -7.13 -38.59 -3.96
C LEU A 2 -8.40 -38.51 -3.11
N GLN A 3 -8.29 -38.00 -1.88
CA GLN A 3 -9.46 -37.50 -1.17
C GLN A 3 -9.92 -36.23 -1.89
N ALA A 4 -11.04 -36.34 -2.62
CA ALA A 4 -11.78 -35.18 -3.08
C ALA A 4 -12.21 -34.38 -1.85
N ALA A 5 -11.56 -33.24 -1.61
CA ALA A 5 -12.04 -32.28 -0.64
C ALA A 5 -13.37 -31.75 -1.16
N VAL A 6 -14.47 -32.24 -0.59
CA VAL A 6 -15.81 -31.69 -0.79
C VAL A 6 -15.73 -30.22 -0.39
N GLY A 7 -15.64 -29.32 -1.38
CA GLY A 7 -15.70 -27.90 -1.14
C GLY A 7 -17.08 -27.58 -0.62
N PHE A 8 -17.18 -27.04 0.60
CA PHE A 8 -18.42 -26.45 1.10
C PHE A 8 -18.80 -25.30 0.15
N SER A 9 -19.69 -25.60 -0.80
CA SER A 9 -20.30 -24.62 -1.70
C SER A 9 -21.32 -23.85 -0.89
N GLN A 10 -21.16 -22.53 -0.79
CA GLN A 10 -22.01 -21.67 0.04
C GLN A 10 -22.89 -20.79 -0.84
N ASN A 11 -24.19 -20.74 -0.52
CA ASN A 11 -25.15 -19.96 -1.29
C ASN A 11 -24.95 -18.46 -1.07
N PHE A 12 -25.07 -17.68 -2.14
CA PHE A 12 -25.14 -16.22 -2.09
C PHE A 12 -26.39 -15.73 -2.81
N THR A 13 -26.88 -14.57 -2.37
CA THR A 13 -27.74 -13.70 -3.18
C THR A 13 -27.09 -12.33 -3.32
N LEU A 14 -27.25 -11.70 -4.47
CA LEU A 14 -26.79 -10.33 -4.71
C LEU A 14 -27.97 -9.54 -5.31
N THR A 15 -28.55 -8.70 -4.48
CA THR A 15 -29.52 -7.69 -4.92
C THR A 15 -28.79 -6.42 -5.32
N GLY A 16 -29.31 -5.70 -6.30
CA GLY A 16 -28.64 -4.53 -6.83
C GLY A 16 -29.56 -3.39 -7.17
N ARG A 17 -29.10 -2.16 -6.96
CA ARG A 17 -29.80 -0.93 -7.37
C ARG A 17 -28.93 -0.09 -8.28
N VAL A 18 -29.50 0.34 -9.39
CA VAL A 18 -28.84 1.19 -10.40
C VAL A 18 -29.34 2.62 -10.26
N SER A 19 -28.47 3.51 -9.80
CA SER A 19 -28.84 4.91 -9.55
C SER A 19 -29.02 5.74 -10.83
N SER A 20 -28.39 5.35 -11.95
CA SER A 20 -28.58 5.97 -13.26
C SER A 20 -29.68 5.28 -14.06
N PRO A 21 -30.34 5.98 -15.02
CA PRO A 21 -31.28 5.34 -15.93
C PRO A 21 -30.52 4.37 -16.84
N TYR A 22 -30.74 3.08 -16.65
CA TYR A 22 -30.16 2.02 -17.45
C TYR A 22 -31.13 0.85 -17.52
N GLU A 23 -31.34 0.36 -18.74
CA GLU A 23 -32.13 -0.82 -19.05
C GLU A 23 -31.26 -1.76 -19.91
N GLY A 24 -31.32 -3.06 -19.62
CA GLY A 24 -30.53 -4.08 -20.28
C GLY A 24 -29.76 -4.98 -19.32
N LYS A 25 -28.87 -5.81 -19.87
CA LYS A 25 -28.16 -6.83 -19.09
C LYS A 25 -27.03 -6.27 -18.25
N ILE A 26 -27.00 -6.71 -17.01
CA ILE A 26 -25.83 -6.65 -16.15
C ILE A 26 -25.22 -8.05 -16.00
N TYR A 27 -23.90 -8.11 -15.96
CA TYR A 27 -23.12 -9.33 -15.89
C TYR A 27 -22.33 -9.37 -14.58
N LEU A 28 -22.34 -10.52 -13.91
CA LEU A 28 -21.59 -10.80 -12.70
C LEU A 28 -20.43 -11.74 -13.02
N TRP A 29 -19.21 -11.25 -12.84
CA TRP A 29 -17.97 -11.99 -13.06
C TRP A 29 -17.44 -12.48 -11.72
N TYR A 30 -17.18 -13.78 -11.57
CA TYR A 30 -16.65 -14.36 -10.33
C TYR A 30 -16.01 -15.71 -10.61
N GLY A 31 -14.80 -15.93 -10.11
CA GLY A 31 -13.98 -17.08 -10.51
C GLY A 31 -13.86 -17.16 -12.05
N ASP A 32 -14.13 -18.33 -12.61
CA ASP A 32 -14.16 -18.57 -14.06
C ASP A 32 -15.56 -18.40 -14.68
N LYS A 33 -16.52 -17.85 -13.93
CA LYS A 33 -17.93 -17.72 -14.34
C LYS A 33 -18.27 -16.29 -14.72
N VAL A 34 -19.19 -16.17 -15.68
CA VAL A 34 -19.89 -14.93 -16.04
C VAL A 34 -21.38 -15.24 -16.07
N ASP A 35 -22.12 -14.68 -15.13
CA ASP A 35 -23.58 -14.77 -15.05
C ASP A 35 -24.22 -13.47 -15.55
N SER A 36 -25.51 -13.47 -15.86
CA SER A 36 -26.22 -12.27 -16.32
C SER A 36 -27.67 -12.23 -15.86
N THR A 37 -28.17 -11.03 -15.60
CA THR A 37 -29.60 -10.75 -15.40
C THR A 37 -29.97 -9.46 -16.14
N GLU A 38 -31.26 -9.29 -16.45
CA GLU A 38 -31.78 -7.99 -16.87
C GLU A 38 -31.87 -7.04 -15.66
N VAL A 39 -31.57 -5.76 -15.89
CA VAL A 39 -31.94 -4.67 -14.99
C VAL A 39 -33.38 -4.30 -15.30
N SER A 40 -34.25 -4.31 -14.29
CA SER A 40 -35.66 -3.91 -14.42
C SER A 40 -36.05 -3.04 -13.24
N ASN A 41 -36.75 -1.92 -13.50
CA ASN A 41 -37.12 -0.94 -12.46
C ASN A 41 -35.91 -0.46 -11.65
N LYS A 42 -34.75 -0.32 -12.31
CA LYS A 42 -33.46 0.02 -11.69
C LYS A 42 -32.93 -1.01 -10.70
N GLU A 43 -33.45 -2.24 -10.71
CA GLU A 43 -33.01 -3.31 -9.82
C GLU A 43 -32.49 -4.52 -10.61
N PHE A 44 -31.59 -5.27 -10.00
CA PHE A 44 -31.09 -6.54 -10.54
C PHE A 44 -30.90 -7.57 -9.43
N TYR A 45 -30.87 -8.85 -9.81
CA TYR A 45 -30.75 -9.96 -8.86
C TYR A 45 -29.85 -11.07 -9.43
N PHE A 46 -28.92 -11.54 -8.61
CA PHE A 46 -28.18 -12.76 -8.83
C PHE A 46 -28.32 -13.71 -7.64
N SER A 47 -28.23 -15.01 -7.91
CA SER A 47 -28.08 -16.03 -6.88
C SER A 47 -27.20 -17.14 -7.39
N GLY A 48 -26.49 -17.80 -6.48
CA GLY A 48 -25.60 -18.88 -6.87
C GLY A 48 -24.81 -19.40 -5.70
N GLN A 49 -23.68 -20.03 -6.01
CA GLN A 49 -22.79 -20.58 -5.00
C GLN A 49 -21.34 -20.22 -5.26
N VAL A 50 -20.62 -19.97 -4.17
CA VAL A 50 -19.16 -19.79 -4.16
C VAL A 50 -18.53 -20.73 -3.11
N PRO A 51 -17.39 -21.37 -3.42
CA PRO A 51 -16.72 -22.28 -2.47
C PRO A 51 -15.97 -21.54 -1.34
N TYR A 52 -15.73 -20.24 -1.51
CA TYR A 52 -15.04 -19.34 -0.59
C TYR A 52 -15.29 -17.89 -1.02
N PRO A 53 -15.02 -16.87 -0.18
CA PRO A 53 -15.11 -15.48 -0.60
C PRO A 53 -14.23 -15.22 -1.83
N THR A 54 -14.86 -14.77 -2.91
CA THR A 54 -14.32 -14.75 -4.26
C THR A 54 -14.34 -13.32 -4.80
N LYS A 55 -13.26 -12.90 -5.45
CA LYS A 55 -13.17 -11.62 -6.15
C LYS A 55 -14.19 -11.59 -7.29
N ALA A 56 -15.07 -10.61 -7.27
CA ALA A 56 -16.15 -10.44 -8.23
C ALA A 56 -16.17 -9.03 -8.81
N SER A 57 -16.76 -8.89 -10.00
CA SER A 57 -16.96 -7.62 -10.69
C SER A 57 -18.32 -7.63 -11.39
N LEU A 58 -18.93 -6.46 -11.50
CA LEU A 58 -20.08 -6.23 -12.36
C LEU A 58 -19.64 -5.61 -13.70
N SER A 59 -20.39 -5.84 -14.76
CA SER A 59 -20.27 -5.07 -15.99
C SER A 59 -21.57 -5.05 -16.78
N VAL A 60 -21.64 -4.25 -17.83
CA VAL A 60 -22.75 -4.28 -18.79
C VAL A 60 -22.37 -4.97 -20.11
N SER A 61 -21.26 -5.71 -20.11
CA SER A 61 -20.77 -6.45 -21.26
C SER A 61 -20.13 -7.76 -20.80
N PRO A 62 -20.43 -8.91 -21.45
CA PRO A 62 -19.82 -10.19 -21.10
C PRO A 62 -18.39 -10.32 -21.63
N LYS A 63 -17.84 -9.29 -22.29
CA LYS A 63 -16.51 -9.32 -22.90
C LYS A 63 -15.42 -8.66 -22.06
N PHE A 64 -15.81 -7.81 -21.11
CA PHE A 64 -14.87 -7.07 -20.29
C PHE A 64 -15.48 -6.73 -18.93
N LYS A 65 -14.61 -6.64 -17.91
CA LYS A 65 -14.93 -6.11 -16.59
C LYS A 65 -14.81 -4.59 -16.66
N ASN A 66 -15.78 -3.86 -16.11
CA ASN A 66 -15.73 -2.41 -16.06
C ASN A 66 -16.32 -1.85 -14.76
N THR A 67 -16.20 -2.61 -13.68
CA THR A 67 -16.23 -2.15 -12.29
C THR A 67 -14.87 -2.39 -11.64
N GLY A 68 -14.61 -1.71 -10.52
CA GLY A 68 -13.69 -2.26 -9.52
C GLY A 68 -14.16 -3.64 -9.02
N PHE A 69 -13.34 -4.33 -8.23
CA PHE A 69 -13.75 -5.60 -7.67
C PHE A 69 -14.52 -5.40 -6.35
N PHE A 70 -15.28 -6.42 -5.97
CA PHE A 70 -15.80 -6.63 -4.61
C PHE A 70 -15.66 -8.09 -4.23
N VAL A 71 -15.95 -8.43 -2.97
CA VAL A 71 -15.94 -9.81 -2.49
C VAL A 71 -17.36 -10.38 -2.58
N LEU A 72 -17.53 -11.41 -3.39
CA LEU A 72 -18.73 -12.23 -3.41
C LEU A 72 -18.54 -13.39 -2.44
N GLU A 73 -19.42 -13.49 -1.46
CA GLU A 73 -19.33 -14.45 -0.37
C GLU A 73 -20.72 -14.96 0.01
N ALA A 74 -20.79 -15.90 0.94
CA ALA A 74 -22.05 -16.49 1.35
C ALA A 74 -22.95 -15.48 2.08
N GLY A 75 -24.26 -15.61 1.87
CA GLY A 75 -25.27 -14.76 2.48
C GLY A 75 -25.95 -13.80 1.50
N ASP A 76 -26.65 -12.83 2.05
CA ASP A 76 -27.43 -11.86 1.27
C ASP A 76 -26.66 -10.54 1.15
N LEU A 77 -26.21 -10.25 -0.06
CA LEU A 77 -25.49 -9.03 -0.39
C LEU A 77 -26.41 -8.05 -1.12
N SER A 78 -26.13 -6.76 -0.94
CA SER A 78 -26.76 -5.69 -1.72
C SER A 78 -25.70 -4.74 -2.27
N ALA A 79 -25.78 -4.42 -3.56
CA ALA A 79 -24.88 -3.46 -4.21
C ALA A 79 -25.63 -2.25 -4.77
N ASP A 80 -25.17 -1.05 -4.41
CA ASP A 80 -25.60 0.19 -5.07
C ASP A 80 -24.57 0.53 -6.14
N ILE A 81 -25.03 0.72 -7.38
CA ILE A 81 -24.16 1.04 -8.51
C ILE A 81 -24.62 2.30 -9.27
N ALA A 82 -23.71 2.88 -10.03
CA ALA A 82 -24.02 3.81 -11.11
C ALA A 82 -23.40 3.31 -12.41
N ILE A 83 -24.06 3.61 -13.52
CA ILE A 83 -23.58 3.32 -14.87
C ILE A 83 -23.47 4.66 -15.58
N GLU A 84 -22.24 5.06 -15.92
CA GLU A 84 -21.95 6.37 -16.53
C GLU A 84 -20.99 6.20 -17.72
N ASN A 85 -20.79 7.28 -18.49
CA ASN A 85 -19.70 7.46 -19.46
C ASN A 85 -19.31 6.21 -20.28
N ARG A 86 -20.05 5.93 -21.37
CA ARG A 86 -19.82 4.74 -22.22
C ARG A 86 -19.84 3.44 -21.43
N HIS A 87 -20.90 3.24 -20.63
CA HIS A 87 -21.18 1.94 -20.02
C HIS A 87 -20.27 1.54 -18.84
N GLN A 88 -19.43 2.43 -18.31
CA GLN A 88 -18.61 2.18 -17.12
C GLN A 88 -19.50 2.00 -15.89
N VAL A 89 -19.23 0.96 -15.10
CA VAL A 89 -20.00 0.67 -13.90
C VAL A 89 -19.18 1.08 -12.65
N TYR A 90 -19.81 1.79 -11.74
CA TYR A 90 -19.22 2.28 -10.49
C TYR A 90 -19.95 1.68 -9.31
N LEU A 91 -19.22 0.99 -8.44
CA LEU A 91 -19.76 0.48 -7.18
C LEU A 91 -19.79 1.63 -6.16
N LYS A 92 -20.99 2.04 -5.77
CA LYS A 92 -21.23 3.10 -4.77
C LYS A 92 -21.29 2.56 -3.35
N GLY A 93 -21.80 1.35 -3.19
CA GLY A 93 -21.95 0.71 -1.89
C GLY A 93 -22.09 -0.79 -2.01
N LEU A 94 -21.63 -1.49 -0.97
CA LEU A 94 -21.84 -2.92 -0.79
C LEU A 94 -22.22 -3.17 0.67
N ASN A 95 -23.33 -3.84 0.89
CA ASN A 95 -23.80 -4.27 2.22
C ASN A 95 -23.95 -5.79 2.26
N GLY A 96 -24.00 -6.33 3.48
CA GLY A 96 -24.14 -7.78 3.68
C GLY A 96 -22.84 -8.57 3.49
N SER A 97 -21.69 -7.89 3.40
CA SER A 97 -20.36 -8.51 3.24
C SER A 97 -19.59 -8.54 4.57
N PRO A 98 -19.51 -9.68 5.27
CA PRO A 98 -18.62 -9.87 6.42
C PRO A 98 -17.16 -9.53 6.11
N SER A 99 -16.64 -9.95 4.96
CA SER A 99 -15.27 -9.68 4.54
C SER A 99 -14.99 -8.17 4.46
N LEU A 100 -15.91 -7.39 3.90
CA LEU A 100 -15.78 -5.94 3.83
C LEU A 100 -15.80 -5.28 5.22
N ASN A 101 -16.58 -5.80 6.16
CA ASN A 101 -16.58 -5.29 7.54
C ASN A 101 -15.22 -5.54 8.21
N GLU A 102 -14.60 -6.71 7.98
CA GLU A 102 -13.26 -7.00 8.50
C GLU A 102 -12.19 -6.08 7.89
N VAL A 103 -12.27 -5.76 6.60
CA VAL A 103 -11.40 -4.71 6.00
C VAL A 103 -11.54 -3.41 6.74
N LYS A 104 -12.78 -2.94 6.90
CA LYS A 104 -13.06 -1.65 7.53
C LYS A 104 -12.46 -1.62 8.93
N ASP A 105 -12.63 -2.69 9.70
CA ASP A 105 -12.07 -2.79 11.05
C ASP A 105 -10.54 -2.78 11.05
N ILE A 106 -9.90 -3.51 10.14
CA ILE A 106 -8.43 -3.53 10.00
C ILE A 106 -7.90 -2.15 9.57
N LEU A 107 -8.53 -1.49 8.60
CA LEU A 107 -8.13 -0.17 8.13
C LEU A 107 -8.36 0.91 9.19
N ILE A 108 -9.47 0.87 9.92
CA ILE A 108 -9.74 1.76 11.06
C ILE A 108 -8.69 1.53 12.15
N PHE A 109 -8.38 0.27 12.47
CA PHE A 109 -7.36 -0.07 13.44
C PHE A 109 -5.99 0.46 13.00
N ARG A 110 -5.60 0.23 11.75
CA ARG A 110 -4.36 0.77 11.16
C ARG A 110 -4.30 2.28 11.29
N HIS A 111 -5.36 2.99 10.88
CA HIS A 111 -5.41 4.45 10.91
C HIS A 111 -5.28 5.00 12.34
N LYS A 112 -6.05 4.45 13.29
CA LYS A 112 -6.00 4.87 14.71
C LYS A 112 -4.64 4.65 15.36
N ASN A 113 -3.86 3.69 14.87
CA ASN A 113 -2.59 3.29 15.45
C ASN A 113 -1.37 3.64 14.55
N ALA A 114 -1.57 4.47 13.53
CA ALA A 114 -0.54 4.78 12.52
C ALA A 114 0.76 5.38 13.09
N SER A 115 0.70 6.00 14.27
CA SER A 115 1.86 6.61 14.95
C SER A 115 2.66 5.66 15.85
N LEU A 116 2.17 4.43 16.06
CA LEU A 116 2.82 3.44 16.92
C LEU A 116 3.95 2.73 16.15
N SER A 117 5.14 2.68 16.75
CA SER A 117 6.30 1.99 16.16
C SER A 117 6.13 0.47 16.07
N ASN A 118 5.25 -0.11 16.89
CA ASN A 118 4.93 -1.54 16.91
C ASN A 118 3.60 -1.86 16.19
N LEU A 119 3.12 -0.98 15.30
CA LEU A 119 1.87 -1.21 14.55
C LEU A 119 1.87 -2.56 13.82
N ALA A 120 3.00 -2.95 13.22
CA ALA A 120 3.13 -4.23 12.54
C ALA A 120 2.90 -5.41 13.48
N ASP A 121 3.44 -5.38 14.70
CA ASP A 121 3.25 -6.42 15.72
C ASP A 121 1.80 -6.52 16.17
N LEU A 122 1.07 -5.39 16.15
CA LEU A 122 -0.35 -5.37 16.49
C LEU A 122 -1.23 -5.84 15.31
N LEU A 123 -0.90 -5.48 14.08
CA LEU A 123 -1.67 -5.87 12.89
C LEU A 123 -1.53 -7.35 12.58
N THR A 124 -0.33 -7.91 12.72
CA THR A 124 -0.02 -9.25 12.22
C THR A 124 -0.88 -10.36 12.83
N PRO A 125 -1.11 -10.44 14.16
CA PRO A 125 -1.98 -11.47 14.74
C PRO A 125 -3.43 -11.40 14.26
N ARG A 126 -3.93 -10.19 13.93
CA ARG A 126 -5.29 -9.99 13.39
C ARG A 126 -5.39 -10.57 11.98
N LEU A 127 -4.39 -10.28 11.14
CA LEU A 127 -4.27 -10.81 9.78
C LEU A 127 -4.09 -12.32 9.81
N GLU A 128 -3.25 -12.86 10.70
CA GLU A 128 -3.09 -14.30 10.85
C GLU A 128 -4.38 -15.02 11.22
N LYS A 129 -5.16 -14.45 12.17
CA LYS A 129 -6.44 -15.02 12.57
C LYS A 129 -7.41 -15.08 11.38
N LEU A 130 -7.47 -14.01 10.59
CA LEU A 130 -8.30 -13.91 9.39
C LEU A 130 -7.88 -14.96 8.36
N ILE A 131 -6.59 -15.00 7.99
CA ILE A 131 -6.08 -15.91 6.97
C ILE A 131 -6.23 -17.38 7.42
N LYS A 132 -5.95 -17.70 8.68
CA LYS A 132 -6.09 -19.07 9.19
C LYS A 132 -7.54 -19.55 9.23
N ARG A 133 -8.50 -18.65 9.45
CA ARG A 133 -9.93 -18.99 9.44
C ARG A 133 -10.37 -19.43 8.05
N GLU A 134 -9.92 -18.71 7.02
CA GLU A 134 -10.35 -18.95 5.63
C GLU A 134 -9.17 -18.82 4.65
N PRO A 135 -8.22 -19.78 4.65
CA PRO A 135 -7.01 -19.69 3.83
C PRO A 135 -7.29 -19.72 2.33
N LYS A 136 -8.47 -20.22 1.93
CA LYS A 136 -8.93 -20.25 0.54
C LYS A 136 -9.57 -18.94 0.06
N SER A 137 -9.93 -18.06 0.98
CA SER A 137 -10.58 -16.79 0.66
C SER A 137 -9.67 -15.93 -0.21
N GLN A 138 -10.14 -15.49 -1.39
CA GLN A 138 -9.39 -14.57 -2.25
C GLN A 138 -9.23 -13.19 -1.62
N PHE A 139 -10.16 -12.85 -0.73
CA PHE A 139 -10.11 -11.60 0.03
C PHE A 139 -8.82 -11.49 0.87
N ALA A 140 -8.37 -12.60 1.47
CA ALA A 140 -7.15 -12.64 2.25
C ALA A 140 -5.90 -12.28 1.43
N GLY A 141 -5.79 -12.81 0.20
CA GLY A 141 -4.72 -12.48 -0.73
C GLY A 141 -4.75 -11.01 -1.19
N ILE A 142 -5.93 -10.51 -1.54
CA ILE A 142 -6.14 -9.09 -1.91
C ILE A 142 -5.67 -8.18 -0.77
N LEU A 143 -6.17 -8.41 0.45
CA LEU A 143 -5.82 -7.60 1.61
C LEU A 143 -4.31 -7.64 1.90
N LEU A 144 -3.67 -8.80 1.79
CA LEU A 144 -2.23 -8.91 1.98
C LEU A 144 -1.46 -8.14 0.90
N SER A 145 -1.83 -8.29 -0.37
CA SER A 145 -1.24 -7.55 -1.49
C SER A 145 -1.32 -6.03 -1.26
N ASP A 146 -2.49 -5.53 -0.86
CA ASP A 146 -2.68 -4.09 -0.59
C ASP A 146 -1.83 -3.62 0.60
N LEU A 147 -1.82 -4.36 1.72
CA LEU A 147 -1.05 -3.99 2.91
C LEU A 147 0.47 -4.06 2.71
N MET A 148 0.93 -4.87 1.76
CA MET A 148 2.35 -4.96 1.41
C MET A 148 2.85 -3.73 0.63
N THR A 149 1.95 -3.01 -0.04
CA THR A 149 2.32 -1.84 -0.86
C THR A 149 2.97 -0.74 -0.02
N ASP A 150 2.45 -0.50 1.17
CA ASP A 150 2.95 0.54 2.08
C ASP A 150 4.14 0.07 2.93
N ARG A 151 4.61 -1.17 2.74
CA ARG A 151 5.68 -1.86 3.52
C ARG A 151 5.51 -1.75 5.04
N ILE A 152 4.27 -1.62 5.52
CA ILE A 152 3.94 -1.61 6.95
C ILE A 152 4.30 -2.95 7.60
N LEU A 153 4.15 -4.04 6.86
CA LEU A 153 4.54 -5.37 7.30
C LEU A 153 6.02 -5.61 6.97
N PRO A 154 6.89 -5.87 7.97
CA PRO A 154 8.24 -6.34 7.73
C PRO A 154 8.24 -7.65 6.93
N TYR A 155 9.32 -7.91 6.18
CA TYR A 155 9.45 -9.09 5.31
C TYR A 155 9.02 -10.40 6.00
N ARG A 156 9.51 -10.65 7.22
CA ARG A 156 9.20 -11.90 7.95
C ARG A 156 7.70 -12.05 8.26
N TYR A 157 7.00 -10.95 8.54
CA TYR A 157 5.55 -11.00 8.79
C TYR A 157 4.78 -11.18 7.49
N ALA A 158 5.14 -10.45 6.43
CA ALA A 158 4.54 -10.62 5.12
C ALA A 158 4.72 -12.06 4.59
N GLN A 159 5.93 -12.62 4.69
CA GLN A 159 6.24 -13.99 4.30
C GLN A 159 5.39 -14.99 5.08
N ARG A 160 5.32 -14.86 6.41
CA ARG A 160 4.51 -15.74 7.26
C ARG A 160 3.02 -15.69 6.90
N LEU A 161 2.48 -14.50 6.62
CA LEU A 161 1.08 -14.34 6.22
C LEU A 161 0.83 -14.95 4.84
N TYR A 162 1.73 -14.73 3.89
CA TYR A 162 1.68 -15.35 2.57
C TYR A 162 1.71 -16.87 2.68
N ASP A 163 2.56 -17.45 3.53
CA ASP A 163 2.68 -18.90 3.73
C ASP A 163 1.37 -19.54 4.23
N LEU A 164 0.52 -18.78 4.93
CA LEU A 164 -0.79 -19.25 5.42
C LEU A 164 -1.89 -19.31 4.34
N LEU A 165 -1.74 -18.61 3.21
CA LEU A 165 -2.72 -18.64 2.11
C LEU A 165 -2.75 -20.01 1.42
N ASP A 166 -3.91 -20.44 0.91
CA ASP A 166 -4.02 -21.51 -0.09
C ASP A 166 -3.87 -20.89 -1.49
N LYS A 167 -2.66 -20.92 -2.05
CA LYS A 167 -2.29 -20.19 -3.28
C LYS A 167 -3.11 -20.63 -4.49
N ARG A 168 -3.67 -21.85 -4.46
CA ARG A 168 -4.44 -22.43 -5.56
C ARG A 168 -5.78 -21.72 -5.78
N THR A 169 -6.30 -21.06 -4.76
CA THR A 169 -7.61 -20.39 -4.81
C THR A 169 -7.50 -18.88 -4.96
N GLN A 170 -6.30 -18.32 -4.73
CA GLN A 170 -6.07 -16.88 -4.78
C GLN A 170 -6.12 -16.33 -6.21
N ASP A 171 -6.35 -15.03 -6.34
CA ASP A 171 -6.21 -14.33 -7.62
C ASP A 171 -4.74 -14.33 -8.06
N LYS A 172 -4.49 -14.71 -9.32
CA LYS A 172 -3.12 -14.88 -9.85
C LYS A 172 -2.34 -13.56 -9.89
N GLU A 173 -3.00 -12.45 -10.21
CA GLU A 173 -2.34 -11.14 -10.27
C GLU A 173 -1.93 -10.69 -8.87
N ASP A 174 -2.80 -10.92 -7.89
CA ASP A 174 -2.53 -10.55 -6.50
C ASP A 174 -1.41 -11.42 -5.89
N ILE A 175 -1.38 -12.73 -6.19
CA ILE A 175 -0.24 -13.60 -5.82
C ILE A 175 1.06 -13.15 -6.48
N GLN A 176 1.04 -12.83 -7.77
CA GLN A 176 2.23 -12.38 -8.48
C GLN A 176 2.79 -11.09 -7.88
N LYS A 177 1.93 -10.13 -7.51
CA LYS A 177 2.33 -8.90 -6.82
C LYS A 177 2.97 -9.20 -5.46
N ILE A 178 2.35 -10.09 -4.67
CA ILE A 178 2.90 -10.50 -3.37
C ILE A 178 4.28 -11.14 -3.54
N GLU A 179 4.45 -12.07 -4.48
CA GLU A 179 5.72 -12.77 -4.72
C GLU A 179 6.82 -11.82 -5.19
N GLN A 180 6.49 -10.90 -6.10
CA GLN A 180 7.41 -9.84 -6.54
C GLN A 180 7.86 -8.97 -5.36
N MET A 181 6.91 -8.55 -4.53
CA MET A 181 7.21 -7.72 -3.36
C MET A 181 8.01 -8.50 -2.30
N LEU A 182 7.67 -9.75 -2.00
CA LEU A 182 8.44 -10.61 -1.09
C LEU A 182 9.89 -10.81 -1.59
N SER A 183 10.06 -11.06 -2.89
CA SER A 183 11.38 -11.16 -3.51
C SER A 183 12.20 -9.90 -3.28
N ALA A 184 11.62 -8.72 -3.56
CA ALA A 184 12.29 -7.45 -3.33
C ALA A 184 12.58 -7.17 -1.85
N MET A 185 11.59 -7.38 -0.98
CA MET A 185 11.71 -7.20 0.46
C MET A 185 12.75 -8.13 1.09
N SER A 186 12.92 -9.35 0.57
CA SER A 186 13.95 -10.28 1.08
C SER A 186 15.36 -9.71 0.93
N ARG A 187 15.61 -8.97 -0.15
CA ARG A 187 16.89 -8.29 -0.44
C ARG A 187 17.03 -6.95 0.26
N THR A 188 15.93 -6.29 0.58
CA THR A 188 15.92 -4.94 1.18
C THR A 188 15.35 -4.87 2.60
N GLN A 189 15.35 -6.00 3.32
CA GLN A 189 14.97 -6.03 4.74
C GLN A 189 16.08 -5.50 5.65
N VAL A 190 15.71 -5.12 6.87
CA VAL A 190 16.67 -4.76 7.91
C VAL A 190 17.68 -5.88 8.10
N GLY A 191 18.96 -5.53 8.11
CA GLY A 191 20.09 -6.44 8.21
C GLY A 191 20.70 -6.85 6.88
N SER A 192 20.00 -6.67 5.76
CA SER A 192 20.53 -6.95 4.42
C SER A 192 21.45 -5.84 3.92
N GLN A 193 22.33 -6.18 2.98
CA GLN A 193 23.10 -5.21 2.21
C GLN A 193 22.17 -4.51 1.20
N LEU A 194 22.12 -3.18 1.20
CA LEU A 194 21.38 -2.46 0.16
C LEU A 194 22.07 -2.71 -1.20
N PRO A 195 21.34 -3.17 -2.23
CA PRO A 195 21.91 -3.33 -3.57
C PRO A 195 22.52 -2.02 -4.07
N ASP A 196 23.74 -2.10 -4.61
CA ASP A 196 24.41 -0.92 -5.16
C ASP A 196 23.76 -0.52 -6.49
N MET A 197 23.49 0.76 -6.65
CA MET A 197 22.76 1.32 -7.78
C MET A 197 23.38 2.61 -8.22
N GLU A 198 23.26 2.92 -9.51
CA GLU A 198 23.84 4.11 -10.10
C GLU A 198 22.75 5.01 -10.68
N PHE A 199 22.74 6.27 -10.27
CA PHE A 199 21.78 7.28 -10.70
C PHE A 199 22.47 8.50 -11.29
N ASP A 200 21.73 9.28 -12.06
CA ASP A 200 22.27 10.47 -12.69
C ASP A 200 22.35 11.62 -11.68
N THR A 201 23.39 12.45 -11.81
CA THR A 201 23.65 13.65 -11.00
C THR A 201 23.59 14.89 -11.90
N GLU A 202 23.84 16.07 -11.32
CA GLU A 202 24.00 17.29 -12.12
C GLU A 202 25.16 17.20 -13.13
N LYS A 203 26.19 16.39 -12.84
CA LYS A 203 27.48 16.39 -13.56
C LYS A 203 27.88 15.04 -14.14
N GLY A 204 27.08 13.98 -13.96
CA GLY A 204 27.43 12.63 -14.39
C GLY A 204 26.54 11.60 -13.76
N ARG A 205 27.13 10.49 -13.29
CA ARG A 205 26.43 9.41 -12.59
C ARG A 205 27.16 9.06 -11.30
N GLU A 206 26.43 8.64 -10.29
CA GLU A 206 26.98 8.28 -8.98
C GLU A 206 26.32 7.01 -8.45
N LYS A 207 27.13 6.14 -7.86
CA LYS A 207 26.68 4.92 -7.18
C LYS A 207 26.26 5.21 -5.73
N LEU A 208 25.23 4.52 -5.25
CA LEU A 208 24.83 4.58 -3.84
C LEU A 208 25.95 4.14 -2.90
N SER A 209 26.79 3.20 -3.31
CA SER A 209 27.98 2.78 -2.56
C SER A 209 29.05 3.87 -2.40
N ALA A 210 28.98 4.99 -3.14
CA ALA A 210 29.79 6.18 -2.90
C ALA A 210 29.42 6.88 -1.58
N ALA A 211 28.21 6.64 -1.06
CA ALA A 211 27.69 7.19 0.19
C ALA A 211 28.31 6.51 1.43
N LYS A 212 29.63 6.57 1.59
CA LYS A 212 30.39 5.99 2.71
C LYS A 212 30.42 6.92 3.91
N LYS A 213 29.26 7.18 4.51
CA LYS A 213 29.14 7.93 5.77
C LYS A 213 28.61 7.02 6.87
N LYS A 214 28.83 7.41 8.13
CA LYS A 214 28.41 6.63 9.32
C LYS A 214 26.92 6.26 9.26
N LEU A 215 26.11 7.20 8.79
CA LEU A 215 24.69 6.98 8.62
C LEU A 215 24.20 7.67 7.35
N THR A 216 23.67 6.89 6.42
CA THR A 216 23.16 7.41 5.14
C THR A 216 21.66 7.13 5.05
N LEU A 217 20.86 8.17 4.79
CA LEU A 217 19.47 8.02 4.38
C LEU A 217 19.40 8.03 2.85
N VAL A 218 19.07 6.90 2.24
CA VAL A 218 18.74 6.82 0.81
C VAL A 218 17.24 7.05 0.67
N LEU A 219 16.86 8.24 0.19
CA LEU A 219 15.48 8.72 0.11
C LEU A 219 15.02 8.75 -1.35
N PHE A 220 13.99 7.97 -1.68
CA PHE A 220 13.29 8.02 -2.96
C PHE A 220 12.10 8.97 -2.85
N THR A 221 12.06 10.00 -3.69
CA THR A 221 11.16 11.15 -3.57
C THR A 221 10.75 11.68 -4.96
N ALA A 222 9.85 12.66 -5.01
CA ALA A 222 9.45 13.34 -6.24
C ALA A 222 9.12 14.80 -5.94
N SER A 223 9.45 15.71 -6.86
CA SER A 223 9.26 17.15 -6.68
C SER A 223 7.80 17.60 -6.89
N ASP A 224 7.00 16.81 -7.58
CA ASP A 224 5.56 17.02 -7.82
C ASP A 224 4.66 16.32 -6.77
N CYS A 225 5.26 15.73 -5.73
CA CYS A 225 4.57 15.07 -4.63
C CYS A 225 4.62 15.96 -3.37
N ILE A 226 3.49 16.59 -3.00
CA ILE A 226 3.41 17.53 -1.87
C ILE A 226 3.92 16.89 -0.56
N ALA A 227 3.47 15.68 -0.24
CA ALA A 227 3.90 14.97 0.97
C ALA A 227 5.40 14.65 0.94
N CYS A 228 5.93 14.31 -0.24
CA CYS A 228 7.35 14.03 -0.44
C CYS A 228 8.21 15.27 -0.18
N VAL A 229 7.80 16.44 -0.68
CA VAL A 229 8.49 17.71 -0.44
C VAL A 229 8.53 18.05 1.05
N GLU A 230 7.41 17.91 1.76
CA GLU A 230 7.36 18.16 3.20
C GLU A 230 8.29 17.24 3.98
N VAL A 231 8.25 15.93 3.70
CA VAL A 231 9.11 14.94 4.35
C VAL A 231 10.59 15.18 4.03
N THR A 232 10.93 15.54 2.79
CA THR A 232 12.31 15.85 2.37
C THR A 232 12.85 17.05 3.14
N ARG A 233 12.05 18.12 3.33
CA ARG A 233 12.42 19.29 4.15
C ARG A 233 12.68 18.92 5.61
N GLN A 234 11.86 18.05 6.19
CA GLN A 234 12.09 17.58 7.57
C GLN A 234 13.41 16.81 7.70
N PHE A 235 13.77 15.98 6.73
CA PHE A 235 15.08 15.33 6.70
C PHE A 235 16.22 16.32 6.46
N ALA A 236 16.01 17.35 5.63
CA ALA A 236 17.00 18.40 5.39
C ALA A 236 17.40 19.14 6.68
N GLU A 237 16.44 19.41 7.57
CA GLU A 237 16.71 20.00 8.88
C GLU A 237 17.56 19.07 9.77
N LEU A 238 17.29 17.76 9.74
CA LEU A 238 18.13 16.78 10.44
C LEU A 238 19.55 16.73 9.86
N TYR A 239 19.69 16.75 8.54
CA TYR A 239 21.00 16.83 7.88
C TYR A 239 21.77 18.06 8.33
N LYS A 240 21.15 19.24 8.28
CA LYS A 240 21.76 20.50 8.72
C LYS A 240 22.31 20.41 10.14
N LYS A 241 21.59 19.75 11.05
CA LYS A 241 22.00 19.61 12.46
C LYS A 241 23.05 18.51 12.69
N TYR A 242 22.96 17.38 11.98
CA TYR A 242 23.66 16.15 12.37
C TYR A 242 24.73 15.68 11.37
N HIS A 243 24.86 16.29 10.19
CA HIS A 243 25.84 15.83 9.20
C HIS A 243 27.29 15.87 9.70
N SER A 244 27.71 16.99 10.29
CA SER A 244 29.09 17.14 10.80
C SER A 244 29.33 16.38 12.10
N SER A 245 28.36 16.37 13.01
CA SER A 245 28.53 15.83 14.37
C SER A 245 28.36 14.31 14.43
N HIS A 246 27.42 13.75 13.66
CA HIS A 246 27.05 12.34 13.72
C HIS A 246 27.37 11.59 12.42
N GLY A 247 27.92 12.27 11.41
CA GLY A 247 28.21 11.66 10.12
C GLY A 247 26.94 11.25 9.37
N PHE A 248 25.83 11.98 9.58
CA PHE A 248 24.55 11.75 8.89
C PHE A 248 24.57 12.37 7.49
N THR A 249 24.24 11.60 6.47
CA THR A 249 24.07 12.12 5.11
C THR A 249 22.77 11.66 4.47
N ILE A 250 22.38 12.33 3.40
CA ILE A 250 21.20 12.00 2.62
C ILE A 250 21.62 11.85 1.16
N TYR A 251 21.14 10.78 0.52
CA TYR A 251 21.14 10.60 -0.93
C TYR A 251 19.67 10.61 -1.37
N ALA A 252 19.21 11.73 -1.92
CA ALA A 252 17.84 11.89 -2.36
C ALA A 252 17.71 11.57 -3.86
N VAL A 253 17.09 10.45 -4.19
CA VAL A 253 16.80 10.01 -5.56
C VAL A 253 15.41 10.49 -5.97
N TYR A 254 15.36 11.44 -6.90
CA TYR A 254 14.14 12.00 -7.44
C TYR A 254 13.62 11.15 -8.60
N LEU A 255 12.34 10.75 -8.55
CA LEU A 255 11.65 9.98 -9.58
C LEU A 255 10.91 10.90 -10.59
N ASP A 256 11.40 12.12 -10.74
CA ASP A 256 10.83 13.12 -11.64
C ASP A 256 11.08 12.73 -13.09
N HIS A 257 10.09 12.92 -13.95
CA HIS A 257 10.20 12.58 -15.37
C HIS A 257 11.25 13.40 -16.11
N GLU A 258 11.28 14.70 -15.83
CA GLU A 258 12.07 15.68 -16.57
C GLU A 258 13.21 16.18 -15.70
N ARG A 259 14.43 16.08 -16.22
CA ARG A 259 15.64 16.52 -15.52
C ARG A 259 15.56 17.98 -15.08
N ASN A 260 14.98 18.85 -15.90
CA ASN A 260 14.87 20.27 -15.59
C ASN A 260 13.93 20.53 -14.41
N THR A 261 12.83 19.77 -14.29
CA THR A 261 11.91 19.88 -13.14
C THR A 261 12.62 19.57 -11.83
N TRP A 262 13.43 18.51 -11.82
CA TRP A 262 14.28 18.15 -10.69
C TRP A 262 15.30 19.24 -10.37
N LEU A 263 16.05 19.73 -11.36
CA LEU A 263 17.05 20.79 -11.18
C LEU A 263 16.45 22.08 -10.60
N ASP A 264 15.36 22.56 -11.18
CA ASP A 264 14.66 23.76 -10.71
C ASP A 264 14.17 23.59 -9.27
N HIS A 265 13.69 22.38 -8.92
CA HIS A 265 13.29 22.06 -7.56
C HIS A 265 14.47 22.10 -6.59
N ILE A 266 15.56 21.37 -6.86
CA ILE A 266 16.69 21.29 -5.91
C ILE A 266 17.40 22.64 -5.75
N HIS A 267 17.48 23.47 -6.80
CA HIS A 267 18.03 24.81 -6.72
C HIS A 267 17.15 25.74 -5.87
N ARG A 268 15.82 25.63 -6.02
CA ARG A 268 14.87 26.41 -5.21
C ARG A 268 14.91 26.01 -3.74
N GLU A 269 15.00 24.72 -3.45
CA GLU A 269 15.06 24.22 -2.07
C GLU A 269 16.43 24.41 -1.41
N GLY A 270 17.50 24.54 -2.20
CA GLY A 270 18.86 24.81 -1.70
C GLY A 270 19.44 23.66 -0.89
N TYR A 271 19.09 22.41 -1.23
CA TYR A 271 19.59 21.23 -0.52
C TYR A 271 21.11 21.10 -0.63
N ARG A 272 21.76 20.75 0.49
CA ARG A 272 23.22 20.63 0.61
C ARG A 272 23.72 19.18 0.70
N PHE A 273 22.81 18.23 0.57
CA PHE A 273 23.10 16.80 0.50
C PHE A 273 22.99 16.32 -0.95
N THR A 274 23.51 15.13 -1.25
CA THR A 274 23.52 14.60 -2.61
C THR A 274 22.09 14.40 -3.11
N THR A 275 21.79 14.97 -4.28
CA THR A 275 20.55 14.72 -5.01
C THR A 275 20.87 14.01 -6.32
N LEU A 276 19.99 13.08 -6.69
CA LEU A 276 20.13 12.18 -7.82
C LEU A 276 18.79 12.12 -8.56
N ILE A 277 18.77 11.70 -9.81
CA ILE A 277 17.54 11.50 -10.58
C ILE A 277 17.46 10.11 -11.20
N ALA A 278 16.25 9.55 -11.19
CA ALA A 278 15.84 8.37 -11.92
C ALA A 278 14.60 8.72 -12.77
N PRO A 279 14.79 9.19 -14.03
CA PRO A 279 13.70 9.76 -14.85
C PRO A 279 12.63 8.75 -15.29
N LYS A 280 12.91 7.46 -15.06
CA LYS A 280 11.97 6.36 -15.25
C LYS A 280 11.25 6.14 -13.92
N LYS A 281 9.95 6.48 -13.88
CA LYS A 281 8.98 6.14 -12.80
C LYS A 281 9.12 4.70 -12.28
N PHE A 282 8.30 4.31 -11.30
CA PHE A 282 8.12 2.95 -10.74
C PHE A 282 8.08 1.74 -11.69
N LYS A 283 8.03 1.93 -13.02
CA LYS A 283 8.21 0.87 -14.01
C LYS A 283 9.68 0.50 -14.27
N ASP A 284 10.62 1.24 -13.68
CA ASP A 284 12.02 0.85 -13.70
C ASP A 284 12.21 -0.44 -12.89
N GLU A 285 12.67 -1.51 -13.54
CA GLU A 285 12.96 -2.80 -12.92
C GLU A 285 13.94 -2.64 -11.74
N THR A 286 14.80 -1.63 -11.80
CA THR A 286 15.72 -1.24 -10.73
C THR A 286 14.94 -0.89 -9.45
N LEU A 287 13.96 0.03 -9.52
CA LEU A 287 13.17 0.45 -8.36
C LEU A 287 12.27 -0.68 -7.83
N GLN A 288 11.67 -1.46 -8.74
CA GLN A 288 10.88 -2.62 -8.37
C GLN A 288 11.72 -3.68 -7.65
N SER A 289 12.98 -3.89 -8.08
CA SER A 289 13.89 -4.83 -7.44
C SER A 289 14.22 -4.47 -5.98
N LEU A 290 14.10 -3.19 -5.61
CA LEU A 290 14.23 -2.69 -4.24
C LEU A 290 12.91 -2.73 -3.44
N GLY A 291 11.78 -2.97 -4.12
CA GLY A 291 10.44 -2.94 -3.55
C GLY A 291 9.94 -1.51 -3.37
N ILE A 292 10.38 -0.60 -4.24
CA ILE A 292 9.93 0.80 -4.28
C ILE A 292 8.86 0.89 -5.35
N ILE A 293 7.60 0.91 -4.91
CA ILE A 293 6.43 1.03 -5.80
C ILE A 293 5.62 2.30 -5.52
N ASP A 294 5.97 3.05 -4.46
CA ASP A 294 5.43 4.36 -4.15
C ASP A 294 6.49 5.26 -3.47
N VAL A 295 6.26 6.58 -3.46
CA VAL A 295 7.10 7.59 -2.79
C VAL A 295 6.28 8.43 -1.80
N PRO A 296 6.87 8.93 -0.70
CA PRO A 296 8.28 8.79 -0.32
C PRO A 296 8.58 7.40 0.24
N SER A 297 9.73 6.85 -0.14
CA SER A 297 10.29 5.59 0.39
C SER A 297 11.74 5.83 0.81
N ASN A 298 12.23 5.16 1.87
CA ASN A 298 13.63 5.33 2.27
C ASN A 298 14.26 4.09 2.89
N PHE A 299 15.59 4.03 2.80
CA PHE A 299 16.43 3.12 3.55
C PHE A 299 17.42 3.93 4.39
N LEU A 300 17.51 3.60 5.67
CA LEU A 300 18.60 4.08 6.52
C LEU A 300 19.68 2.99 6.52
N ILE A 301 20.90 3.33 6.12
CA ILE A 301 22.02 2.38 6.02
C ILE A 301 23.23 2.84 6.85
N ASP A 302 24.04 1.88 7.30
CA ASP A 302 25.33 2.13 7.95
C ASP A 302 26.46 2.41 6.92
N GLU A 303 27.69 2.63 7.41
CA GLU A 303 28.86 2.90 6.57
C GLU A 303 29.26 1.76 5.62
N ASN A 304 28.80 0.54 5.88
CA ASN A 304 29.02 -0.63 5.03
C ASN A 304 27.87 -0.83 4.03
N GLY A 305 26.81 -0.02 4.11
CA GLY A 305 25.62 -0.11 3.27
C GLY A 305 24.60 -1.15 3.76
N LYS A 306 24.71 -1.60 5.01
CA LYS A 306 23.73 -2.50 5.63
C LYS A 306 22.49 -1.71 6.04
N ILE A 307 21.31 -2.23 5.72
CA ILE A 307 20.03 -1.60 6.03
C ILE A 307 19.74 -1.71 7.53
N LEU A 308 19.63 -0.56 8.19
CA LEU A 308 19.27 -0.40 9.59
C LEU A 308 17.76 -0.19 9.77
N ALA A 309 17.12 0.50 8.81
CA ALA A 309 15.68 0.73 8.81
C ALA A 309 15.13 0.89 7.40
N VAL A 310 13.85 0.56 7.22
CA VAL A 310 13.06 0.77 6.00
C VAL A 310 11.92 1.71 6.33
N ASN A 311 11.70 2.73 5.49
CA ASN A 311 10.66 3.75 5.64
C ASN A 311 10.66 4.41 7.03
N ILE A 312 11.85 4.75 7.54
CA ILE A 312 11.98 5.42 8.83
C ILE A 312 11.47 6.87 8.70
N THR A 313 10.78 7.36 9.73
CA THR A 313 10.30 8.74 9.77
C THR A 313 11.42 9.70 10.17
N PRO A 314 11.31 11.02 9.85
CA PRO A 314 12.26 12.02 10.37
C PRO A 314 12.39 11.96 11.89
N LYS A 315 11.27 11.80 12.61
CA LYS A 315 11.29 11.61 14.08
C LYS A 315 12.04 10.34 14.50
N GLY A 316 11.91 9.25 13.73
CA GLY A 316 12.64 8.01 13.95
C GLY A 316 14.15 8.21 13.77
N VAL A 317 14.57 8.85 12.68
CA VAL A 317 15.99 9.18 12.43
C VAL A 317 16.53 10.08 13.53
N HIS A 318 15.79 11.13 13.92
CA HIS A 318 16.20 12.02 14.99
C HIS A 318 16.43 11.27 16.31
N ARG A 319 15.53 10.35 16.69
CA ARG A 319 15.73 9.50 17.88
C ARG A 319 16.93 8.58 17.77
N GLY A 320 17.24 8.09 16.57
CA GLY A 320 18.42 7.24 16.33
C GLY A 320 19.73 8.03 16.41
N LEU A 321 19.72 9.30 16.00
CA LEU A 321 20.88 10.20 16.04
C LEU A 321 21.11 10.79 17.43
N ASP A 322 20.05 11.26 18.08
CA ASP A 322 20.09 11.96 19.36
C ASP A 322 18.86 11.58 20.21
N PRO A 323 18.91 10.42 20.90
CA PRO A 323 17.78 9.91 21.68
C PRO A 323 17.33 10.87 22.79
N GLU A 324 18.28 11.57 23.41
CA GLU A 324 18.02 12.51 24.50
C GLU A 324 17.29 13.74 23.98
N ALA A 325 17.79 14.42 22.94
CA ALA A 325 17.11 15.59 22.38
C ALA A 325 15.74 15.25 21.78
N ALA A 326 15.56 14.04 21.25
CA ALA A 326 14.29 13.61 20.69
C ALA A 326 13.19 13.36 21.75
N ALA A 327 13.57 13.09 23.01
CA ALA A 327 12.63 12.94 24.12
C ALA A 327 12.06 14.28 24.63
N TYR A 328 12.80 15.38 24.44
CA TYR A 328 12.45 16.72 24.93
C TYR A 328 11.49 17.51 24.03
N VAL A 329 11.13 17.00 22.84
CA VAL A 329 10.18 17.70 21.95
C VAL A 329 8.82 17.82 22.65
N PRO A 330 8.37 19.02 23.06
CA PRO A 330 7.17 19.18 23.85
C PRO A 330 5.95 18.68 23.06
N VAL A 331 5.15 17.81 23.67
CA VAL A 331 3.85 17.45 23.12
C VAL A 331 3.04 18.74 23.00
N PRO A 332 2.51 19.11 21.80
CA PRO A 332 1.69 20.30 21.68
C PRO A 332 0.54 20.22 22.68
N LYS A 333 0.46 21.22 23.58
CA LYS A 333 -0.57 21.31 24.61
C LYS A 333 -1.92 21.16 23.93
N LYS A 334 -2.70 20.13 24.30
CA LYS A 334 -4.11 19.99 23.89
C LYS A 334 -4.77 21.36 24.09
N VAL A 335 -5.28 21.95 23.02
CA VAL A 335 -6.11 23.16 23.09
C VAL A 335 -7.30 22.78 23.98
N LYS A 336 -7.33 23.29 25.21
CA LYS A 336 -8.47 23.10 26.12
C LYS A 336 -9.70 23.66 25.41
N GLY A 337 -10.71 22.82 25.21
CA GLY A 337 -11.92 23.16 24.49
C GLY A 337 -12.51 24.49 24.98
N LYS A 338 -12.83 25.38 24.03
CA LYS A 338 -13.67 26.55 24.30
C LYS A 338 -14.96 26.05 24.93
N LYS A 339 -15.20 26.42 26.20
CA LYS A 339 -16.53 26.28 26.82
C LYS A 339 -17.52 27.08 25.97
N VAL A 340 -18.44 26.37 25.34
CA VAL A 340 -19.61 26.98 24.70
C VAL A 340 -20.43 27.64 25.80
N LYS A 341 -20.48 28.98 25.81
CA LYS A 341 -21.44 29.73 26.64
C LYS A 341 -22.83 29.42 26.10
N LYS A 342 -23.67 28.75 26.90
CA LYS A 342 -25.12 28.74 26.69
C LYS A 342 -25.63 30.16 26.85
N LEU A 343 -26.19 30.73 25.78
CA LEU A 343 -27.03 31.92 25.86
C LEU A 343 -28.33 31.51 26.56
N LYS A 344 -28.73 32.31 27.55
CA LYS A 344 -30.01 32.22 28.26
C LYS A 344 -31.13 32.79 27.40
#